data_AF-A0A7X6VWN6-F1
#
_entry.id   AF-A0A7X6VWN6-F1
#
_cell.length_a   1.000
_cell.length_b   1.000
_cell.length_c   1.000
_cell.angle_alpha   90.00
_cell.angle_beta   90.00
_cell.angle_gamma   90.00
#
_symmetry.space_group_name_H-M   'P 1'
#
loop_
_entity.id
_entity.type
_entity.pdbx_description
1 polymer ?
#
loop_
_entity_poly.entity_id
_entity_poly.type
_entity_poly.pdbx_seq_one_letter_code
_entity_poly.pdbx_strand_id
1 'polypeptide(L)' 'ALQKWLSLLVTNHAEAFTEVRRTKKPDFVYTLGAAFSSYDFPMRYTYPLDEESNNRENYDAAVSALGGKDIPSAKMWIFK' A
#
# COMPACT_ATOMS: atom_id res chain seq x y z
N ALA A 1 -16.33 -10.18 3.10
CA ALA A 1 -14.94 -9.80 2.76
C ALA A 1 -14.08 -11.01 2.39
N LEU A 2 -13.96 -12.03 3.24
CA LEU A 2 -13.13 -13.21 2.96
C LEU A 2 -13.44 -13.94 1.64
N GLN A 3 -14.71 -14.30 1.40
CA GLN A 3 -15.11 -14.99 0.16
C GLN A 3 -14.87 -14.14 -1.10
N LYS A 4 -15.14 -12.83 -1.01
CA LYS A 4 -14.83 -11.87 -2.07
C LYS A 4 -13.32 -11.82 -2.34
N TRP A 5 -12.51 -11.70 -1.29
CA TRP A 5 -11.05 -11.71 -1.42
C TRP A 5 -10.54 -13.00 -2.09
N LEU A 6 -11.05 -14.17 -1.69
CA LEU A 6 -10.64 -15.44 -2.27
C LEU A 6 -10.97 -15.52 -3.77
N SER A 7 -12.14 -15.04 -4.19
CA SER A 7 -12.52 -14.95 -5.59
C SER A 7 -11.62 -14.00 -6.38
N LEU A 8 -11.31 -12.83 -5.80
CA LEU A 8 -10.44 -11.83 -6.42
C LEU A 8 -8.97 -12.25 -6.45
N LEU A 9 -8.52 -13.09 -5.52
CA LEU A 9 -7.12 -13.53 -5.45
C LEU A 9 -6.65 -14.16 -6.76
N VAL A 10 -7.52 -14.90 -7.46
CA VAL A 10 -7.16 -15.58 -8.71
C VAL A 10 -7.53 -14.75 -9.95
N THR A 11 -8.55 -13.89 -9.84
CA THR A 11 -9.16 -13.22 -10.99
C THR A 11 -8.74 -11.76 -11.14
N ASN A 12 -8.41 -11.08 -10.03
CA ASN A 12 -8.04 -9.68 -9.99
C ASN A 12 -7.26 -9.32 -8.71
N HIS A 13 -5.94 -9.49 -8.78
CA HIS A 13 -5.03 -9.25 -7.65
C HIS A 13 -5.03 -7.80 -7.16
N ALA A 14 -5.21 -6.82 -8.05
CA ALA A 14 -5.23 -5.40 -7.68
C ALA A 14 -6.43 -5.08 -6.79
N GLU A 15 -7.61 -5.57 -7.16
CA GLU A 15 -8.82 -5.46 -6.35
C GLU A 15 -8.72 -6.28 -5.06
N ALA A 16 -8.12 -7.47 -5.11
CA ALA A 16 -7.86 -8.26 -3.90
C ALA A 16 -7.01 -7.48 -2.89
N PHE A 17 -5.93 -6.82 -3.35
CA PHE A 17 -5.06 -6.02 -2.50
C PHE A 17 -5.79 -4.79 -1.93
N THR A 18 -6.60 -4.09 -2.73
CA THR A 18 -7.41 -2.96 -2.26
C THR A 18 -8.47 -3.39 -1.25
N GLU A 19 -9.18 -4.50 -1.48
CA GLU A 19 -10.20 -5.02 -0.57
C GLU A 19 -9.64 -5.44 0.79
N VAL A 20 -8.48 -6.11 0.83
CA VAL A 20 -7.81 -6.45 2.10
C VAL A 20 -7.54 -5.16 2.88
N ARG A 21 -6.83 -4.19 2.29
CA ARG A 21 -6.47 -2.92 2.93
C ARG A 21 -7.68 -2.13 3.46
N ARG A 22 -8.82 -2.19 2.75
CA ARG A 22 -10.07 -1.53 3.14
C ARG A 22 -10.82 -2.28 4.25
N THR A 23 -10.91 -3.61 4.16
CA THR A 23 -11.75 -4.41 5.06
C THR A 23 -11.01 -4.97 6.27
N LYS A 24 -9.69 -4.99 6.23
CA LYS A 24 -8.82 -5.71 7.18
C LYS A 24 -9.13 -7.20 7.25
N LYS A 25 -9.65 -7.77 6.16
CA LYS A 25 -10.06 -9.17 6.06
C LYS A 25 -9.57 -9.83 4.74
N PRO A 26 -9.02 -11.05 4.78
CA PRO A 26 -8.61 -11.76 6.00
C PRO A 26 -7.57 -10.97 6.82
N ASP A 27 -7.46 -11.25 8.12
CA ASP A 27 -6.48 -10.59 9.00
C ASP A 27 -5.09 -11.25 8.89
N PHE A 28 -5.03 -12.56 8.64
CA PHE A 28 -3.77 -13.29 8.51
C PHE A 28 -2.85 -12.79 7.38
N VAL A 29 -3.40 -12.13 6.36
CA VAL A 29 -2.60 -11.57 5.25
C VAL A 29 -1.73 -10.38 5.67
N TYR A 30 -2.00 -9.76 6.82
CA TYR A 30 -1.21 -8.64 7.33
C TYR A 30 0.09 -9.06 8.01
N THR A 31 0.26 -10.36 8.30
CA THR A 31 1.45 -10.88 8.95
C THR A 31 2.58 -11.01 7.93
N LEU A 32 3.55 -10.10 7.98
CA LEU A 32 4.80 -10.19 7.23
C LEU A 32 5.88 -10.85 8.09
N GLY A 33 6.59 -11.83 7.53
CA GLY A 33 7.80 -12.35 8.15
C GLY A 33 8.90 -11.30 8.10
N ALA A 34 9.63 -11.12 9.20
CA ALA A 34 10.71 -10.14 9.31
C ALA A 34 11.83 -10.30 8.24
N ALA A 35 11.95 -11.50 7.65
CA ALA A 35 12.89 -11.75 6.56
C ALA A 35 12.53 -11.05 5.24
N PHE A 36 11.28 -10.62 5.06
CA PHE A 36 10.78 -10.06 3.79
C PHE A 36 10.70 -8.53 3.79
N SER A 37 10.59 -7.90 4.95
CA SER A 37 10.47 -6.45 5.08
C SER A 37 10.72 -6.00 6.52
N SER A 38 11.37 -4.84 6.69
CA SER A 38 11.43 -4.11 7.97
C SER A 38 10.20 -3.20 8.18
N TYR A 39 9.35 -3.06 7.17
CA TYR A 39 8.14 -2.24 7.19
C TYR A 39 6.90 -3.09 7.52
N ASP A 40 5.89 -2.44 8.11
CA ASP A 40 4.56 -2.99 8.27
C ASP A 40 3.91 -3.30 6.91
N PHE A 41 2.82 -4.06 6.93
CA PHE A 41 2.08 -4.44 5.73
C PHE A 41 1.88 -3.26 4.76
N PRO A 42 2.24 -3.41 3.48
CA PRO A 42 2.23 -2.30 2.54
C PRO A 42 0.79 -1.81 2.32
N MET A 43 0.60 -0.51 2.50
CA MET A 43 -0.67 0.18 2.27
C MET A 43 -0.70 0.85 0.89
N ARG A 44 0.47 1.01 0.25
CA ARG A 44 0.64 1.58 -1.10
C ARG A 44 1.94 1.10 -1.77
N TYR A 45 2.07 1.44 -3.04
CA TYR A 45 3.36 1.46 -3.72
C TYR A 45 4.01 2.84 -3.54
N THR A 46 5.35 2.87 -3.47
CA THR A 46 6.14 4.10 -3.47
C THR A 46 6.13 4.73 -4.86
N TYR A 47 6.45 6.01 -4.95
CA TYR A 47 6.61 6.64 -6.25
C TYR A 47 7.88 6.09 -6.95
N PRO A 48 7.94 6.17 -8.30
CA PRO A 48 9.18 5.90 -9.02
C PRO A 48 10.31 6.81 -8.53
N LEU A 49 11.52 6.26 -8.39
CA LEU A 49 12.68 7.00 -7.88
C LEU A 49 13.00 8.25 -8.72
N ASP A 50 12.78 8.16 -10.03
CA ASP A 50 13.05 9.25 -10.97
C ASP A 50 12.16 10.48 -10.75
N GLU A 51 11.02 10.37 -10.05
CA GLU A 51 10.17 11.54 -9.74
C GLU A 51 10.85 12.52 -8.78
N GLU A 52 11.70 12.03 -7.88
CA GLU A 52 12.47 12.86 -6.94
C GLU A 52 13.49 13.76 -7.67
N SER A 53 13.96 13.33 -8.85
CA SER A 53 14.91 14.07 -9.67
C SER A 53 14.22 14.92 -10.74
N ASN A 54 13.27 14.33 -11.47
CA ASN A 54 12.65 14.92 -12.66
C ASN A 54 11.44 15.82 -12.34
N ASN A 55 10.82 15.66 -11.17
CA ASN A 55 9.56 16.32 -10.82
C ASN A 55 9.49 16.69 -9.33
N ARG A 56 10.62 17.16 -8.79
CA ARG A 56 10.86 17.33 -7.35
C ARG A 56 9.77 18.11 -6.62
N GLU A 57 9.33 19.25 -7.15
CA GLU A 57 8.33 20.09 -6.47
C GLU A 57 7.02 19.32 -6.22
N ASN A 58 6.54 18.58 -7.21
CA ASN A 58 5.32 17.79 -7.09
C ASN A 58 5.54 16.54 -6.22
N TYR A 59 6.72 15.91 -6.34
CA TYR A 59 7.10 14.80 -5.48
C TYR A 59 7.10 15.22 -4.00
N ASP A 60 7.79 16.31 -3.65
CA ASP A 60 7.89 16.82 -2.29
C ASP A 60 6.52 17.20 -1.72
N ALA A 61 5.67 17.84 -2.53
CA ALA A 61 4.29 18.17 -2.13
C ALA A 61 3.47 16.90 -1.82
N ALA A 62 3.56 15.87 -2.66
CA ALA A 62 2.87 14.61 -2.46
C ALA A 62 3.39 13.85 -1.22
N VAL A 63 4.71 13.80 -1.02
CA VAL A 63 5.34 13.17 0.14
C VAL A 63 4.98 13.90 1.44
N SER A 64 4.91 15.23 1.40
CA SER A 64 4.44 16.03 2.53
C SER A 64 3.01 15.67 2.93
N ALA A 65 2.10 15.52 1.95
CA ALA A 65 0.73 15.08 2.19
C ALA A 65 0.60 13.64 2.75
N LEU A 66 1.63 12.81 2.57
CA LEU A 66 1.72 11.45 3.14
C LEU A 66 2.30 11.41 4.57
N GLY A 67 2.59 12.56 5.18
CA GLY A 67 3.24 12.67 6.48
C GLY A 67 4.78 12.74 6.40
N GLY A 68 5.30 13.17 5.26
CA GLY A 68 6.72 13.47 5.05
C GLY A 68 7.60 12.27 4.71
N LYS A 69 7.02 11.11 4.39
CA LYS A 69 7.78 9.89 4.04
C LYS A 69 7.11 9.11 2.92
N ASP A 70 7.89 8.80 1.88
CA ASP A 70 7.48 7.89 0.80
C ASP A 70 7.83 6.43 1.15
N ILE A 71 7.06 5.81 2.05
CA ILE A 71 7.27 4.41 2.45
C ILE A 71 6.05 3.53 2.12
N PRO A 72 6.24 2.21 1.89
CA PRO A 72 5.13 1.31 1.54
C PRO A 72 4.02 1.26 2.58
N SER A 73 4.34 1.40 3.87
CA SER A 73 3.36 1.36 4.97
C SER A 73 2.59 2.67 5.16
N ALA A 74 2.92 3.75 4.44
CA ALA A 74 2.19 5.00 4.53
C ALA A 74 0.75 4.83 4.03
N LYS A 75 -0.21 5.30 4.82
CA LYS A 75 -1.64 5.08 4.58
C LYS A 75 -2.17 6.03 3.50
N MET A 76 -2.88 5.49 2.51
CA MET A 76 -3.60 6.30 1.52
C MET A 76 -4.88 6.90 2.10
N TRP A 77 -5.30 8.06 1.57
CA TRP A 77 -6.52 8.77 2.02
C TRP A 77 -7.81 7.93 1.90
N ILE A 78 -7.84 6.96 0.98
CA ILE A 78 -9.00 6.08 0.77
C ILE A 78 -9.20 5.06 1.90
N PHE A 79 -8.19 4.84 2.75
CA PHE A 79 -8.25 3.88 3.84
C PHE A 79 -8.41 4.63 5.17
N LYS A 80 -9.46 4.28 5.94
CA LYS A 80 -9.76 4.87 7.26
C LYS A 80 -9.18 4.05 8.41
#